data_AF-A0AAD7E465-F1
#
_entry.id   AF-A0AAD7E465-F1
#
_cell.length_a   1.000
_cell.length_b   1.000
_cell.length_c   1.000
_cell.angle_alpha   90.00
_cell.angle_beta   90.00
_cell.angle_gamma   90.00
#
_symmetry.space_group_name_H-M   'P 1'
#
loop_
_entity.id
_entity.type
_entity.pdbx_description
1 polymer ?
#
loop_
_entity_poly.entity_id
_entity_poly.type
_entity_poly.pdbx_seq_one_letter_code
_entity_poly.pdbx_strand_id
1 'polypeptide(L)'
;MLANVSSLLNVQWYLGIPLNDTTNLRLAIAEFGEAILGDSVIGYQVGNEPDEYAKHDKRPPTYDQADYSREFGIVDAALRADPNVPVVDGKLLGPSVSGPWTPQSVWDVGFLTDHHESLAAISMMRYPHTSCSSPGKQRDPQDLFPSYLNHTASQIIVADYLSSTALAQTYNLPFVMIETNTASCGGFPGISNSFGGAIFLLDYALQMASSNFTNAMLHVSGQGVYYNPFTPPPTNQTSFRNWTVGAPYYAVLAVAETFGKSNKSQIIDLQTNDNNIFTPGYAIYDAGVLSRLALFNYVTDPSGLNDYTMSFAIGGGTTGQANGTPAQVKVKYLLAPSVSVKDNITWAGQTFGTAFESVGRPTGTEQIQTVNCNSDNTCDVKVPAPGFALVFLDENNPPFSEDVQVFTATSTAGQAAKTFNTLVIDPAVVATANGQPGTNYLQAGTSPGKRPNGARAAQSVPCIVVAVCMAIGVVRVLGGVV
;
A
#
# COMPACT_ATOMS: atom_id res chain seq x y z
N MET A 1 -11.77 3.28 17.78
CA MET A 1 -11.41 3.52 16.36
C MET A 1 -11.36 2.21 15.59
N LEU A 2 -10.49 1.26 15.94
CA LEU A 2 -10.37 -0.04 15.25
C LEU A 2 -11.71 -0.80 15.16
N ALA A 3 -12.50 -0.83 16.23
CA ALA A 3 -13.84 -1.44 16.24
C ALA A 3 -14.78 -0.83 15.18
N ASN A 4 -14.70 0.50 14.95
CA ASN A 4 -15.52 1.14 13.92
C ASN A 4 -15.09 0.70 12.52
N VAL A 5 -13.79 0.50 12.31
CA VAL A 5 -13.27 -0.02 11.04
C VAL A 5 -13.81 -1.43 10.81
N SER A 6 -13.72 -2.33 11.79
CA SER A 6 -14.27 -3.69 11.70
C SER A 6 -15.81 -3.73 11.60
N SER A 7 -16.52 -2.74 12.13
CA SER A 7 -17.98 -2.65 11.97
C SER A 7 -18.43 -2.19 10.58
N LEU A 8 -17.54 -1.52 9.85
CA LEU A 8 -17.81 -1.01 8.51
C LEU A 8 -17.22 -1.93 7.44
N LEU A 9 -16.04 -2.48 7.69
CA LEU A 9 -15.26 -3.27 6.76
C LEU A 9 -14.97 -4.62 7.39
N ASN A 10 -14.87 -5.67 6.57
CA ASN A 10 -14.43 -6.99 7.03
C ASN A 10 -12.92 -7.00 7.32
N VAL A 11 -12.50 -6.27 8.36
CA VAL A 11 -11.09 -6.12 8.77
C VAL A 11 -10.90 -6.72 10.15
N GLN A 12 -9.91 -7.59 10.25
CA GLN A 12 -9.45 -8.21 11.49
C GLN A 12 -8.05 -7.69 11.85
N TRP A 13 -7.64 -7.89 13.11
CA TRP A 13 -6.45 -7.27 13.68
C TRP A 13 -5.52 -8.28 14.31
N TYR A 14 -4.23 -8.16 13.98
CA TYR A 14 -3.15 -8.57 14.86
C TYR A 14 -2.75 -7.37 15.72
N LEU A 15 -2.56 -7.58 17.03
CA LEU A 15 -2.17 -6.53 17.97
C LEU A 15 -0.80 -6.84 18.59
N GLY A 16 0.11 -5.87 18.59
CA GLY A 16 1.45 -6.06 19.15
C GLY A 16 1.47 -5.92 20.68
N ILE A 17 1.96 -6.94 21.37
CA ILE A 17 2.28 -6.91 22.80
C ILE A 17 3.72 -6.39 22.95
N PRO A 18 3.93 -5.28 23.69
CA PRO A 18 5.27 -4.76 23.94
C PRO A 18 6.11 -5.74 24.77
N LEU A 19 7.31 -6.05 24.28
CA LEU A 19 8.27 -6.93 24.98
C LEU A 19 9.50 -6.18 25.49
N ASN A 20 9.41 -4.86 25.69
CA ASN A 20 10.57 -4.08 26.15
C ASN A 20 10.93 -4.34 27.64
N ASP A 21 10.00 -4.88 28.44
CA ASP A 21 10.18 -5.25 29.85
C ASP A 21 9.45 -6.58 30.12
N THR A 22 10.14 -7.58 30.65
CA THR A 22 9.61 -8.91 30.97
C THR A 22 9.34 -9.14 32.46
N THR A 23 9.67 -8.15 33.30
CA THR A 23 9.30 -8.15 34.73
C THR A 23 7.93 -7.49 34.93
N ASN A 24 7.64 -6.42 34.18
CA ASN A 24 6.36 -5.71 34.24
C ASN A 24 5.69 -5.71 32.86
N LEU A 25 5.09 -6.86 32.51
CA LEU A 25 4.38 -7.02 31.25
C LEU A 25 3.23 -6.03 31.12
N ARG A 26 3.05 -5.49 29.92
CA ARG A 26 2.02 -4.49 29.59
C ARG A 26 0.94 -5.14 28.73
N LEU A 27 0.05 -5.89 29.37
CA LEU A 27 -0.96 -6.73 28.71
C LEU A 27 -2.27 -5.99 28.39
N ALA A 28 -2.40 -4.72 28.79
CA ALA A 28 -3.58 -3.90 28.52
C ALA A 28 -4.01 -3.87 27.03
N ILE A 29 -3.09 -4.01 26.07
CA ILE A 29 -3.45 -4.10 24.66
C ILE A 29 -4.23 -5.38 24.32
N ALA A 30 -3.91 -6.49 25.00
CA ALA A 30 -4.65 -7.73 24.89
C ALA A 30 -6.00 -7.62 25.61
N GLU A 31 -6.00 -7.17 26.87
CA GLU A 31 -7.21 -6.96 27.69
C GLU A 31 -8.25 -6.08 26.97
N PHE A 32 -7.85 -4.90 26.51
CA PHE A 32 -8.74 -4.00 25.77
C PHE A 32 -9.04 -4.50 24.35
N GLY A 33 -8.11 -5.24 23.72
CA GLY A 33 -8.35 -5.89 22.44
C GLY A 33 -9.53 -6.85 22.52
N GLU A 34 -9.50 -7.78 23.48
CA GLU A 34 -10.60 -8.72 23.73
C GLU A 34 -11.90 -7.98 24.07
N ALA A 35 -11.85 -7.03 25.00
CA ALA A 35 -13.04 -6.33 25.47
C ALA A 35 -13.73 -5.43 24.41
N ILE A 36 -12.95 -4.83 23.50
CA ILE A 36 -13.46 -3.82 22.54
C ILE A 36 -13.67 -4.43 21.15
N LEU A 37 -12.77 -5.30 20.71
CA LEU A 37 -12.76 -5.85 19.35
C LEU A 37 -13.29 -7.28 19.27
N GLY A 38 -13.26 -8.03 20.38
CA GLY A 38 -13.72 -9.42 20.44
C GLY A 38 -13.14 -10.27 19.30
N ASP A 39 -14.02 -10.94 18.56
CA ASP A 39 -13.68 -11.81 17.42
C ASP A 39 -12.95 -11.11 16.26
N SER A 40 -12.87 -9.77 16.27
CA SER A 40 -12.05 -9.03 15.29
C SER A 40 -10.56 -9.08 15.62
N VAL A 41 -10.14 -9.57 16.79
CA VAL A 41 -8.72 -9.85 17.09
C VAL A 41 -8.42 -11.30 16.74
N ILE A 42 -7.51 -11.48 15.79
CA ILE A 42 -7.09 -12.81 15.30
C ILE A 42 -5.72 -13.23 15.84
N GLY A 43 -5.06 -12.37 16.61
CA GLY A 43 -3.92 -12.76 17.42
C GLY A 43 -3.08 -11.58 17.92
N TYR A 44 -2.07 -11.93 18.70
CA TYR A 44 -1.20 -11.03 19.41
C TYR A 44 0.26 -11.31 19.08
N GLN A 45 0.93 -10.32 18.48
CA GLN A 45 2.34 -10.43 18.17
C GLN A 45 3.18 -10.17 19.43
N VAL A 46 4.01 -11.12 19.83
CA VAL A 46 4.85 -11.00 21.02
C VAL A 46 6.18 -10.35 20.67
N GLY A 47 6.30 -9.06 20.96
CA GLY A 47 7.46 -8.28 20.55
C GLY A 47 7.48 -7.95 19.05
N ASN A 48 8.62 -7.46 18.57
CA ASN A 48 8.83 -6.94 17.23
C ASN A 48 10.32 -6.98 16.91
N GLU A 49 10.76 -7.76 15.91
CA GLU A 49 12.17 -7.90 15.55
C GLU A 49 13.07 -8.19 16.75
N PRO A 50 12.84 -9.29 17.49
CA PRO A 50 13.64 -9.62 18.67
C PRO A 50 15.13 -9.78 18.36
N ASP A 51 15.45 -10.12 17.12
CA ASP A 51 16.80 -10.24 16.57
C ASP A 51 17.55 -8.90 16.43
N GLU A 52 16.85 -7.77 16.55
CA GLU A 52 17.41 -6.42 16.54
C GLU A 52 17.52 -5.79 17.95
N TYR A 53 17.03 -6.46 19.01
CA TYR A 53 16.98 -5.90 20.37
C TYR A 53 18.33 -5.49 20.95
N ALA A 54 19.35 -6.35 20.79
CA ALA A 54 20.70 -6.09 21.26
C ALA A 54 21.31 -4.86 20.58
N LYS A 55 21.13 -4.74 19.27
CA LYS A 55 21.67 -3.63 18.46
C LYS A 55 20.94 -2.31 18.73
N HIS A 56 19.69 -2.37 19.20
CA HIS A 56 18.89 -1.19 19.58
C HIS A 56 18.90 -0.88 21.08
N ASP A 57 19.87 -1.43 21.83
CA ASP A 57 20.04 -1.21 23.27
C ASP A 57 18.78 -1.53 24.09
N LYS A 58 17.96 -2.48 23.62
CA LYS A 58 16.75 -2.96 24.33
C LYS A 58 17.02 -4.19 25.19
N ARG A 59 18.10 -4.90 24.86
CA ARG A 59 18.61 -6.07 25.58
C ARG A 59 20.15 -6.04 25.57
N PRO A 60 20.81 -6.82 26.45
CA PRO A 60 22.27 -6.93 26.43
C PRO A 60 22.79 -7.46 25.08
N PRO A 61 24.05 -7.17 24.71
CA PRO A 61 24.66 -7.69 23.49
C PRO A 61 24.69 -9.22 23.35
N THR A 62 24.50 -9.93 24.46
CA THR A 62 24.45 -11.41 24.51
C THR A 62 23.06 -11.99 24.27
N TYR A 63 22.04 -11.15 24.09
CA TYR A 63 20.66 -11.62 23.92
C TYR A 63 20.51 -12.42 22.62
N ASP A 64 19.95 -13.63 22.74
CA ASP A 64 19.86 -14.60 21.65
C ASP A 64 18.45 -15.21 21.46
N GLN A 65 18.34 -16.18 20.56
CA GLN A 65 17.08 -16.84 20.24
C GLN A 65 16.50 -17.60 21.44
N ALA A 66 17.34 -18.18 22.29
CA ALA A 66 16.91 -18.93 23.46
C ALA A 66 16.38 -17.98 24.55
N ASP A 67 17.01 -16.82 24.72
CA ASP A 67 16.51 -15.76 25.57
C ASP A 67 15.12 -15.28 25.11
N TYR A 68 14.94 -15.03 23.80
CA TYR A 68 13.63 -14.66 23.27
C TYR A 68 12.58 -15.76 23.45
N SER A 69 12.91 -17.02 23.16
CA SER A 69 11.98 -18.16 23.36
C SER A 69 11.50 -18.23 24.82
N ARG A 70 12.40 -18.02 25.79
CA ARG A 70 12.05 -17.97 27.20
C ARG A 70 11.17 -16.77 27.55
N GLU A 71 11.48 -15.58 27.01
CA GLU A 71 10.66 -14.38 27.22
C GLU A 71 9.26 -14.49 26.58
N PHE A 72 9.15 -15.17 25.44
CA PHE A 72 7.87 -15.51 24.82
C PHE A 72 7.01 -16.36 25.77
N GLY A 73 7.60 -17.40 26.36
CA GLY A 73 6.92 -18.25 27.34
C GLY A 73 6.46 -17.51 28.60
N ILE A 74 7.19 -16.46 29.01
CA ILE A 74 6.76 -15.58 30.13
C ILE A 74 5.49 -14.80 29.76
N VAL A 75 5.40 -14.29 28.53
CA VAL A 75 4.20 -13.59 28.04
C VAL A 75 3.02 -14.55 27.90
N ASP A 76 3.24 -15.72 27.32
CA ASP A 76 2.21 -16.75 27.18
C ASP A 76 1.62 -17.16 28.53
N ALA A 77 2.47 -17.50 29.50
CA ALA A 77 2.04 -17.86 30.85
C ALA A 77 1.27 -16.74 31.55
N ALA A 78 1.69 -15.49 31.36
CA ALA A 78 1.02 -14.34 31.97
C ALA A 78 -0.37 -14.08 31.36
N LEU A 79 -0.51 -14.19 30.04
CA LEU A 79 -1.81 -14.07 29.38
C LEU A 79 -2.76 -15.19 29.80
N ARG A 80 -2.27 -16.43 29.93
CA ARG A 80 -3.09 -17.58 30.40
C ARG A 80 -3.59 -17.39 31.84
N ALA A 81 -2.85 -16.63 32.64
CA ALA A 81 -3.21 -16.31 34.02
C ALA A 81 -4.10 -15.05 34.13
N ASP A 82 -4.26 -14.27 33.06
CA ASP A 82 -5.03 -13.04 33.07
C ASP A 82 -6.53 -13.30 32.88
N PRO A 83 -7.38 -13.02 33.88
CA PRO A 83 -8.83 -13.27 33.77
C PRO A 83 -9.54 -12.38 32.74
N ASN A 84 -8.87 -11.33 32.22
CA ASN A 84 -9.42 -10.45 31.19
C ASN A 84 -9.09 -10.89 29.77
N VAL A 85 -8.26 -11.93 29.60
CA VAL A 85 -7.92 -12.51 28.28
C VAL A 85 -8.47 -13.94 28.23
N PRO A 86 -9.64 -14.16 27.61
CA PRO A 86 -10.41 -15.39 27.80
C PRO A 86 -9.79 -16.65 27.19
N VAL A 87 -8.98 -16.52 26.13
CA VAL A 87 -8.31 -17.64 25.45
C VAL A 87 -6.98 -17.17 24.86
N VAL A 88 -5.90 -17.92 25.11
CA VAL A 88 -4.54 -17.62 24.60
C VAL A 88 -4.05 -18.69 23.62
N ASP A 89 -4.54 -19.93 23.73
CA ASP A 89 -4.26 -20.99 22.76
C ASP A 89 -4.65 -20.55 21.35
N GLY A 90 -3.73 -20.71 20.41
CA GLY A 90 -3.91 -20.28 19.03
C GLY A 90 -4.10 -18.77 18.85
N LYS A 91 -3.64 -17.91 19.78
CA LYS A 91 -3.76 -16.45 19.67
C LYS A 91 -2.43 -15.69 19.63
N LEU A 92 -1.26 -16.34 19.73
CA LEU A 92 0.03 -15.63 19.69
C LEU A 92 0.70 -15.69 18.31
N LEU A 93 1.47 -14.67 17.97
CA LEU A 93 2.33 -14.64 16.78
C LEU A 93 3.77 -14.47 17.22
N GLY A 94 4.65 -15.27 16.64
CA GLY A 94 6.09 -15.20 16.81
C GLY A 94 6.82 -16.08 15.79
N PRO A 95 8.15 -15.93 15.66
CA PRO A 95 9.01 -15.03 16.43
C PRO A 95 9.12 -13.60 15.86
N SER A 96 8.58 -13.33 14.67
CA SER A 96 8.68 -12.02 13.99
C SER A 96 10.12 -11.50 13.81
N VAL A 97 11.05 -12.39 13.45
CA VAL A 97 12.45 -12.01 13.13
C VAL A 97 12.53 -11.28 11.78
N SER A 98 13.50 -10.37 11.62
CA SER A 98 13.64 -9.53 10.41
C SER A 98 14.91 -9.75 9.57
N GLY A 99 15.93 -10.41 10.11
CA GLY A 99 17.08 -10.81 9.30
C GLY A 99 18.38 -11.16 10.04
N PRO A 100 18.78 -10.46 11.12
CA PRO A 100 19.99 -10.83 11.87
C PRO A 100 19.98 -12.27 12.38
N TRP A 101 18.81 -12.80 12.75
CA TRP A 101 18.62 -14.22 13.01
C TRP A 101 18.03 -14.90 11.78
N THR A 102 18.48 -16.10 11.49
CA THR A 102 17.80 -16.93 10.48
C THR A 102 16.58 -17.59 11.13
N PRO A 103 15.51 -17.88 10.37
CA PRO A 103 14.40 -18.67 10.91
C PRO A 103 14.89 -19.99 11.51
N GLN A 104 15.84 -20.66 10.85
CA GLN A 104 16.40 -21.93 11.31
C GLN A 104 17.04 -21.82 12.70
N SER A 105 17.78 -20.74 13.01
CA SER A 105 18.41 -20.63 14.33
C SER A 105 17.38 -20.44 15.46
N VAL A 106 16.17 -19.97 15.16
CA VAL A 106 15.05 -19.92 16.12
C VAL A 106 14.41 -21.31 16.29
N TRP A 107 14.32 -22.08 15.21
CA TRP A 107 13.84 -23.46 15.27
C TRP A 107 14.77 -24.37 16.06
N ASP A 108 16.09 -24.20 15.90
CA ASP A 108 17.12 -25.02 16.55
C ASP A 108 17.11 -24.90 18.08
N VAL A 109 16.61 -23.79 18.63
CA VAL A 109 16.46 -23.61 20.09
C VAL A 109 15.13 -24.16 20.64
N GLY A 110 14.30 -24.79 19.80
CA GLY A 110 13.07 -25.45 20.23
C GLY A 110 11.83 -24.57 20.26
N PHE A 111 11.84 -23.37 19.66
CA PHE A 111 10.71 -22.42 19.74
C PHE A 111 9.35 -23.03 19.37
N LEU A 112 9.26 -23.76 18.26
CA LEU A 112 7.99 -24.39 17.86
C LEU A 112 7.62 -25.56 18.77
N THR A 113 8.61 -26.36 19.20
CA THR A 113 8.37 -27.44 20.16
C THR A 113 7.76 -26.92 21.45
N ASP A 114 8.25 -25.78 21.93
CA ASP A 114 7.83 -25.19 23.20
C ASP A 114 6.50 -24.43 23.11
N HIS A 115 6.23 -23.74 21.98
CA HIS A 115 5.17 -22.72 21.94
C HIS A 115 4.07 -22.95 20.90
N HIS A 116 4.13 -23.97 20.05
CA HIS A 116 3.19 -24.14 18.92
C HIS A 116 1.70 -24.15 19.31
N GLU A 117 1.34 -24.66 20.50
CA GLU A 117 -0.05 -24.68 20.97
C GLU A 117 -0.61 -23.27 21.20
N SER A 118 0.24 -22.31 21.58
CA SER A 118 -0.15 -20.91 21.75
C SER A 118 -0.20 -20.13 20.43
N LEU A 119 0.39 -20.64 19.35
CA LEU A 119 0.56 -19.88 18.12
C LEU A 119 -0.71 -19.88 17.26
N ALA A 120 -1.18 -18.68 16.90
CA ALA A 120 -2.12 -18.43 15.81
C ALA A 120 -1.44 -18.58 14.43
N ALA A 121 -0.18 -18.16 14.35
CA ALA A 121 0.64 -18.20 13.15
C ALA A 121 2.12 -18.09 13.50
N ILE A 122 2.95 -18.64 12.63
CA ILE A 122 4.38 -18.34 12.60
C ILE A 122 4.57 -17.03 11.83
N SER A 123 5.21 -16.05 12.42
CA SER A 123 5.39 -14.72 11.83
C SER A 123 6.84 -14.40 11.48
N MET A 124 7.05 -13.77 10.33
CA MET A 124 8.33 -13.26 9.85
C MET A 124 8.19 -11.80 9.38
N MET A 125 9.31 -11.09 9.39
CA MET A 125 9.42 -9.75 8.82
C MET A 125 10.52 -9.74 7.77
N ARG A 126 10.35 -8.97 6.70
CA ARG A 126 11.40 -8.83 5.69
C ARG A 126 11.18 -7.63 4.80
N TYR A 127 12.20 -6.80 4.68
CA TYR A 127 12.34 -5.87 3.57
C TYR A 127 13.52 -6.31 2.70
N PRO A 128 13.45 -6.21 1.36
CA PRO A 128 14.56 -6.60 0.50
C PRO A 128 15.75 -5.64 0.65
N HIS A 129 15.46 -4.38 0.98
CA HIS A 129 16.45 -3.32 1.13
C HIS A 129 16.10 -2.40 2.30
N THR A 130 17.04 -1.52 2.64
CA THR A 130 16.88 -0.52 3.69
C THR A 130 17.23 0.87 3.16
N SER A 131 16.35 1.84 3.35
CA SER A 131 16.64 3.26 3.10
C SER A 131 17.12 3.99 4.36
N CYS A 132 17.40 3.25 5.44
CA CYS A 132 17.87 3.84 6.69
C CYS A 132 19.17 4.62 6.46
N SER A 133 19.20 5.86 6.91
CA SER A 133 20.36 6.72 6.77
C SER A 133 21.44 6.29 7.75
N SER A 134 22.56 5.77 7.23
CA SER A 134 23.81 5.60 7.98
C SER A 134 24.94 6.25 7.19
N PRO A 135 25.81 7.05 7.81
CA PRO A 135 26.94 7.68 7.12
C PRO A 135 27.73 6.66 6.30
N GLY A 136 27.91 6.93 5.00
CA GLY A 136 28.66 6.06 4.08
C GLY A 136 27.93 4.79 3.61
N LYS A 137 26.66 4.58 4.00
CA LYS A 137 25.84 3.43 3.57
C LYS A 137 24.56 3.81 2.82
N GLN A 138 24.44 5.08 2.41
CA GLN A 138 23.34 5.52 1.55
C GLN A 138 23.43 4.82 0.20
N ARG A 139 22.32 4.23 -0.24
CA ARG A 139 22.19 3.63 -1.57
C ARG A 139 21.54 4.63 -2.50
N ASP A 140 22.08 4.79 -3.69
CA ASP A 140 21.44 5.58 -4.74
C ASP A 140 20.20 4.81 -5.25
N PRO A 141 18.99 5.38 -5.16
CA PRO A 141 17.80 4.77 -5.73
C PRO A 141 17.94 4.48 -7.23
N GLN A 142 18.69 5.29 -7.99
CA GLN A 142 18.83 5.10 -9.43
C GLN A 142 19.59 3.81 -9.76
N ASP A 143 20.66 3.52 -9.03
CA ASP A 143 21.45 2.30 -9.17
C ASP A 143 20.72 1.07 -8.62
N LEU A 144 19.91 1.27 -7.57
CA LEU A 144 19.18 0.19 -6.93
C LEU A 144 17.94 -0.22 -7.72
N PHE A 145 17.30 0.70 -8.46
CA PHE A 145 16.00 0.45 -9.07
C PHE A 145 15.92 -0.81 -9.95
N PRO A 146 16.92 -1.14 -10.81
CA PRO A 146 16.89 -2.37 -11.61
C PRO A 146 16.75 -3.66 -10.77
N SER A 147 17.20 -3.66 -9.51
CA SER A 147 17.04 -4.83 -8.62
C SER A 147 15.59 -5.14 -8.25
N TYR A 148 14.66 -4.19 -8.42
CA TYR A 148 13.21 -4.40 -8.22
C TYR A 148 12.48 -4.78 -9.51
N LEU A 149 13.13 -4.62 -10.68
CA LEU A 149 12.48 -4.75 -11.99
C LEU A 149 12.71 -6.13 -12.61
N ASN A 150 12.70 -7.16 -11.78
CA ASN A 150 12.91 -8.54 -12.19
C ASN A 150 12.33 -9.52 -11.17
N HIS A 151 11.88 -10.67 -11.65
CA HIS A 151 11.25 -11.73 -10.88
C HIS A 151 12.20 -12.43 -9.90
N THR A 152 13.49 -12.54 -10.25
CA THR A 152 14.51 -13.14 -9.38
C THR A 152 14.60 -12.42 -8.04
N ALA A 153 14.29 -11.11 -7.98
CA ALA A 153 14.21 -10.35 -6.75
C ALA A 153 13.19 -10.98 -5.77
N SER A 154 11.97 -11.25 -6.23
CA SER A 154 10.91 -11.90 -5.43
C SER A 154 11.31 -13.32 -5.04
N GLN A 155 11.85 -14.10 -6.00
CA GLN A 155 12.25 -15.50 -5.77
C GLN A 155 13.33 -15.62 -4.68
N ILE A 156 14.37 -14.80 -4.73
CA ILE A 156 15.47 -14.85 -3.75
C ILE A 156 14.99 -14.51 -2.33
N ILE A 157 14.10 -13.52 -2.18
CA ILE A 157 13.59 -13.15 -0.86
C ILE A 157 12.79 -14.31 -0.24
N VAL A 158 11.92 -14.94 -1.03
CA VAL A 158 11.06 -16.03 -0.56
C VAL A 158 11.83 -17.33 -0.36
N ALA A 159 12.91 -17.56 -1.11
CA ALA A 159 13.75 -18.76 -1.01
C ALA A 159 14.26 -19.01 0.43
N ASP A 160 14.58 -17.95 1.18
CA ASP A 160 15.04 -18.03 2.58
C ASP A 160 14.01 -18.68 3.52
N TYR A 161 12.74 -18.75 3.12
CA TYR A 161 11.63 -19.22 3.97
C TYR A 161 11.05 -20.57 3.54
N LEU A 162 11.48 -21.17 2.43
CA LEU A 162 10.88 -22.40 1.90
C LEU A 162 10.90 -23.57 2.89
N SER A 163 12.00 -23.72 3.65
CA SER A 163 12.07 -24.74 4.70
C SER A 163 11.12 -24.44 5.86
N SER A 164 10.94 -23.16 6.19
CA SER A 164 10.10 -22.71 7.30
C SER A 164 8.62 -22.79 6.96
N THR A 165 8.22 -22.51 5.72
CA THR A 165 6.84 -22.70 5.28
C THR A 165 6.49 -24.18 5.22
N ALA A 166 7.40 -25.05 4.79
CA ALA A 166 7.22 -26.50 4.87
C ALA A 166 7.10 -27.00 6.32
N LEU A 167 7.94 -26.49 7.22
CA LEU A 167 7.90 -26.81 8.66
C LEU A 167 6.56 -26.38 9.29
N ALA A 168 6.07 -25.18 8.96
CA ALA A 168 4.80 -24.65 9.45
C ALA A 168 3.62 -25.60 9.15
N GLN A 169 3.61 -26.21 7.97
CA GLN A 169 2.59 -27.21 7.59
C GLN A 169 2.60 -28.44 8.50
N THR A 170 3.77 -28.88 9.00
CA THR A 170 3.86 -30.03 9.92
C THR A 170 3.25 -29.76 11.29
N TYR A 171 3.18 -28.47 11.69
CA TYR A 171 2.50 -28.01 12.89
C TYR A 171 1.05 -27.55 12.62
N ASN A 172 0.59 -27.61 11.36
CA ASN A 172 -0.69 -27.06 10.93
C ASN A 172 -0.87 -25.57 11.31
N LEU A 173 0.22 -24.80 11.21
CA LEU A 173 0.23 -23.37 11.50
C LEU A 173 0.33 -22.54 10.21
N PRO A 174 -0.43 -21.43 10.11
CA PRO A 174 -0.19 -20.41 9.10
C PRO A 174 1.23 -19.85 9.18
N PHE A 175 1.78 -19.47 8.02
CA PHE A 175 3.05 -18.75 7.94
C PHE A 175 2.80 -17.35 7.36
N VAL A 176 3.10 -16.31 8.13
CA VAL A 176 2.68 -14.94 7.86
C VAL A 176 3.88 -14.02 7.75
N MET A 177 3.97 -13.28 6.64
CA MET A 177 4.87 -12.13 6.53
C MET A 177 4.19 -10.93 7.21
N ILE A 178 4.38 -10.79 8.52
CA ILE A 178 3.65 -9.82 9.35
C ILE A 178 4.11 -8.37 9.11
N GLU A 179 5.31 -8.19 8.57
CA GLU A 179 5.80 -6.89 8.15
C GLU A 179 6.71 -7.00 6.92
N THR A 180 6.37 -6.30 5.86
CA THR A 180 7.19 -6.18 4.66
C THR A 180 6.86 -4.92 3.88
N ASN A 181 7.76 -4.48 3.01
CA ASN A 181 7.50 -3.55 1.92
C ASN A 181 8.71 -3.49 0.96
N THR A 182 8.72 -2.54 0.04
CA THR A 182 9.86 -2.28 -0.88
C THR A 182 11.18 -2.00 -0.18
N ALA A 183 11.22 -1.21 0.89
CA ALA A 183 12.42 -1.05 1.72
C ALA A 183 12.06 -0.52 3.11
N SER A 184 12.84 -0.86 4.14
CA SER A 184 12.64 -0.35 5.50
C SER A 184 12.96 1.15 5.60
N CYS A 185 12.67 1.79 6.74
CA CYS A 185 12.86 3.24 6.97
C CYS A 185 12.08 4.18 6.04
N GLY A 186 10.86 3.78 5.68
CA GLY A 186 9.96 4.62 4.87
C GLY A 186 10.14 4.49 3.35
N GLY A 187 11.07 3.64 2.89
CA GLY A 187 11.25 3.34 1.48
C GLY A 187 12.17 4.30 0.74
N PHE A 188 12.38 4.05 -0.55
CA PHE A 188 13.19 4.89 -1.43
C PHE A 188 12.29 5.76 -2.31
N PRO A 189 12.50 7.10 -2.36
CA PRO A 189 11.79 7.96 -3.30
C PRO A 189 12.12 7.55 -4.74
N GLY A 190 11.10 7.38 -5.58
CA GLY A 190 11.27 6.96 -6.98
C GLY A 190 11.26 5.45 -7.21
N ILE A 191 11.40 4.64 -6.16
CA ILE A 191 11.19 3.19 -6.21
C ILE A 191 9.91 2.81 -5.47
N SER A 192 9.85 3.13 -4.17
CA SER A 192 8.76 2.69 -3.29
C SER A 192 7.40 3.26 -3.65
N ASN A 193 7.38 4.43 -4.30
CA ASN A 193 6.17 5.10 -4.76
C ASN A 193 6.00 5.08 -6.29
N SER A 194 6.76 4.26 -7.02
CA SER A 194 6.63 4.15 -8.48
C SER A 194 5.86 2.92 -8.92
N PHE A 195 5.46 2.88 -10.19
CA PHE A 195 4.83 1.71 -10.81
C PHE A 195 5.72 0.45 -10.69
N GLY A 196 7.03 0.60 -10.83
CA GLY A 196 8.02 -0.46 -10.62
C GLY A 196 7.93 -1.06 -9.22
N GLY A 197 7.77 -0.22 -8.19
CA GLY A 197 7.50 -0.68 -6.82
C GLY A 197 6.17 -1.42 -6.70
N ALA A 198 5.12 -0.99 -7.40
CA ALA A 198 3.83 -1.66 -7.40
C ALA A 198 3.90 -3.06 -8.05
N ILE A 199 4.47 -3.18 -9.26
CA ILE A 199 4.58 -4.48 -9.93
C ILE A 199 5.54 -5.42 -9.20
N PHE A 200 6.59 -4.90 -8.55
CA PHE A 200 7.42 -5.68 -7.61
C PHE A 200 6.61 -6.22 -6.44
N LEU A 201 5.81 -5.38 -5.76
CA LEU A 201 5.00 -5.84 -4.62
C LEU A 201 3.93 -6.85 -5.04
N LEU A 202 3.37 -6.70 -6.23
CA LEU A 202 2.43 -7.66 -6.81
C LEU A 202 3.11 -9.01 -7.05
N ASP A 203 4.25 -9.03 -7.74
CA ASP A 203 5.03 -10.26 -7.97
C ASP A 203 5.49 -10.91 -6.67
N TYR A 204 6.01 -10.12 -5.72
CA TYR A 204 6.44 -10.60 -4.42
C TYR A 204 5.29 -11.22 -3.61
N ALA A 205 4.08 -10.65 -3.67
CA ALA A 205 2.90 -11.23 -3.04
C ALA A 205 2.52 -12.58 -3.66
N LEU A 206 2.54 -12.71 -4.99
CA LEU A 206 2.24 -13.96 -5.68
C LEU A 206 3.33 -15.02 -5.44
N GLN A 207 4.59 -14.60 -5.33
CA GLN A 207 5.70 -15.49 -5.00
C GLN A 207 5.65 -16.02 -3.57
N MET A 208 5.23 -15.18 -2.61
CA MET A 208 4.96 -15.64 -1.24
C MET A 208 3.81 -16.66 -1.24
N ALA A 209 2.74 -16.38 -1.98
CA ALA A 209 1.58 -17.27 -2.09
C ALA A 209 1.94 -18.63 -2.71
N SER A 210 2.77 -18.64 -3.76
CA SER A 210 3.26 -19.88 -4.40
C SER A 210 4.18 -20.71 -3.49
N SER A 211 4.61 -20.12 -2.37
CA SER A 211 5.54 -20.72 -1.41
C SER A 211 4.91 -20.99 -0.04
N ASN A 212 3.58 -21.13 0.04
CA ASN A 212 2.81 -21.44 1.26
C ASN A 212 2.81 -20.36 2.35
N PHE A 213 3.01 -19.09 2.00
CA PHE A 213 2.63 -18.00 2.91
C PHE A 213 1.11 -17.87 2.94
N THR A 214 0.54 -17.78 4.13
CA THR A 214 -0.90 -17.60 4.34
C THR A 214 -1.33 -16.14 4.21
N ASN A 215 -0.48 -15.21 4.64
CA ASN A 215 -0.77 -13.78 4.58
C ASN A 215 0.52 -12.96 4.50
N ALA A 216 0.42 -11.77 3.91
CA ALA A 216 1.48 -10.77 3.93
C ALA A 216 0.91 -9.38 4.23
N MET A 217 1.59 -8.63 5.10
CA MET A 217 1.15 -7.32 5.54
C MET A 217 2.15 -6.24 5.11
N LEU A 218 1.71 -5.37 4.21
CA LEU A 218 2.49 -4.21 3.81
C LEU A 218 2.52 -3.21 4.96
N HIS A 219 3.72 -2.87 5.45
CA HIS A 219 3.85 -1.85 6.47
C HIS A 219 3.36 -0.49 5.93
N VAL A 220 2.59 0.23 6.75
CA VAL A 220 2.09 1.58 6.48
C VAL A 220 2.47 2.48 7.64
N SER A 221 2.84 3.73 7.36
CA SER A 221 3.28 4.66 8.40
C SER A 221 2.85 6.11 8.11
N GLY A 222 3.42 7.07 8.82
CA GLY A 222 3.10 8.49 8.73
C GLY A 222 3.31 9.09 7.34
N GLN A 223 2.91 10.36 7.18
CA GLN A 223 2.81 11.05 5.89
C GLN A 223 4.11 11.14 5.07
N GLY A 224 5.28 10.94 5.69
CA GLY A 224 6.59 11.01 5.04
C GLY A 224 7.08 9.71 4.40
N VAL A 225 6.27 8.65 4.43
CA VAL A 225 6.66 7.31 3.94
C VAL A 225 6.28 7.12 2.47
N TYR A 226 7.27 6.69 1.67
CA TYR A 226 7.13 6.52 0.22
C TYR A 226 6.37 5.26 -0.15
N TYR A 227 6.48 4.19 0.64
CA TYR A 227 5.78 2.94 0.35
C TYR A 227 4.33 2.89 0.85
N ASN A 228 3.77 4.02 1.30
CA ASN A 228 2.40 4.05 1.76
C ASN A 228 1.43 3.78 0.58
N PRO A 229 0.48 2.84 0.73
CA PRO A 229 -0.57 2.64 -0.26
C PRO A 229 -1.54 3.83 -0.29
N PHE A 230 -1.72 4.53 0.83
CA PHE A 230 -2.50 5.75 0.89
C PHE A 230 -1.95 6.68 1.98
N THR A 231 -2.03 7.99 1.74
CA THR A 231 -1.50 9.01 2.65
C THR A 231 -2.54 10.13 2.82
N PRO A 232 -2.91 10.48 4.07
CA PRO A 232 -3.81 11.61 4.30
C PRO A 232 -3.11 12.94 3.98
N PRO A 233 -3.88 14.00 3.63
CA PRO A 233 -3.30 15.33 3.50
C PRO A 233 -2.73 15.82 4.85
N PRO A 234 -1.78 16.77 4.84
CA PRO A 234 -1.33 17.44 6.05
C PRO A 234 -2.53 17.97 6.86
N THR A 235 -2.47 17.88 8.19
CA THR A 235 -3.62 18.19 9.07
C THR A 235 -4.21 19.57 8.81
N ASN A 236 -3.37 20.57 8.50
CA ASN A 236 -3.77 21.95 8.18
C ASN A 236 -4.30 22.15 6.75
N GLN A 237 -4.35 21.10 5.92
CA GLN A 237 -4.80 21.15 4.53
C GLN A 237 -6.00 20.23 4.27
N THR A 238 -6.47 19.55 5.31
CA THR A 238 -7.62 18.63 5.27
C THR A 238 -8.86 19.29 4.65
N SER A 239 -9.10 20.58 4.88
CA SER A 239 -10.27 21.31 4.34
C SER A 239 -10.30 21.52 2.82
N PHE A 240 -9.19 21.31 2.10
CA PHE A 240 -9.11 21.57 0.65
C PHE A 240 -8.28 20.56 -0.14
N ARG A 241 -7.63 19.59 0.53
CA ARG A 241 -6.92 18.47 -0.09
C ARG A 241 -7.59 17.15 0.26
N ASN A 242 -7.60 16.23 -0.69
CA ASN A 242 -8.05 14.87 -0.47
C ASN A 242 -6.86 13.95 -0.14
N TRP A 243 -7.09 12.64 -0.12
CA TRP A 243 -6.04 11.66 0.11
C TRP A 243 -5.18 11.47 -1.14
N THR A 244 -3.96 11.00 -0.95
CA THR A 244 -3.12 10.48 -2.03
C THR A 244 -3.18 8.96 -1.98
N VAL A 245 -3.49 8.32 -3.11
CA VAL A 245 -3.33 6.88 -3.29
C VAL A 245 -1.98 6.64 -3.96
N GLY A 246 -1.11 5.87 -3.30
CA GLY A 246 0.22 5.54 -3.77
C GLY A 246 0.23 4.31 -4.69
N ALA A 247 1.31 4.15 -5.44
CA ALA A 247 1.52 3.01 -6.33
C ALA A 247 1.30 1.63 -5.64
N PRO A 248 1.74 1.39 -4.39
CA PRO A 248 1.48 0.12 -3.68
C PRO A 248 0.01 -0.27 -3.55
N TYR A 249 -0.93 0.69 -3.55
CA TYR A 249 -2.36 0.38 -3.49
C TYR A 249 -2.86 -0.34 -4.75
N TYR A 250 -2.33 0.02 -5.93
CA TYR A 250 -2.68 -0.65 -7.18
C TYR A 250 -2.19 -2.10 -7.20
N ALA A 251 -1.05 -2.37 -6.56
CA ALA A 251 -0.57 -3.74 -6.35
C ALA A 251 -1.55 -4.54 -5.47
N VAL A 252 -1.97 -3.97 -4.34
CA VAL A 252 -2.95 -4.62 -3.44
C VAL A 252 -4.28 -4.89 -4.14
N LEU A 253 -4.77 -3.96 -4.97
CA LEU A 253 -5.97 -4.18 -5.78
C LEU A 253 -5.82 -5.36 -6.75
N ALA A 254 -4.72 -5.39 -7.50
CA ALA A 254 -4.44 -6.47 -8.44
C ALA A 254 -4.25 -7.82 -7.73
N VAL A 255 -3.59 -7.86 -6.57
CA VAL A 255 -3.46 -9.06 -5.72
C VAL A 255 -4.84 -9.54 -5.28
N ALA A 256 -5.68 -8.65 -4.73
CA ALA A 256 -7.01 -9.02 -4.23
C ALA A 256 -7.88 -9.64 -5.33
N GLU A 257 -7.85 -9.08 -6.54
CA GLU A 257 -8.61 -9.63 -7.67
C GLU A 257 -7.99 -10.90 -8.25
N THR A 258 -6.66 -11.07 -8.15
CA THR A 258 -5.96 -12.32 -8.49
C THR A 258 -6.40 -13.47 -7.59
N PHE A 259 -6.48 -13.24 -6.28
CA PHE A 259 -6.95 -14.24 -5.31
C PHE A 259 -8.45 -14.53 -5.40
N GLY A 260 -9.27 -13.59 -5.85
CA GLY A 260 -10.72 -13.79 -5.89
C GLY A 260 -11.37 -13.76 -4.50
N LYS A 261 -12.61 -14.28 -4.38
CA LYS A 261 -13.44 -14.20 -3.16
C LYS A 261 -13.63 -15.53 -2.43
N SER A 262 -13.12 -16.63 -2.98
CA SER A 262 -13.43 -17.98 -2.47
C SER A 262 -12.70 -18.36 -1.19
N ASN A 263 -11.58 -17.68 -0.89
CA ASN A 263 -10.60 -18.06 0.13
C ASN A 263 -10.00 -19.47 -0.08
N LYS A 264 -10.05 -20.01 -1.30
CA LYS A 264 -9.53 -21.35 -1.66
C LYS A 264 -8.52 -21.31 -2.80
N SER A 265 -7.94 -20.14 -3.04
CA SER A 265 -7.01 -19.93 -4.14
C SER A 265 -5.65 -20.56 -3.87
N GLN A 266 -5.10 -21.21 -4.87
CA GLN A 266 -3.79 -21.84 -4.88
C GLN A 266 -3.01 -21.27 -6.06
N ILE A 267 -1.79 -20.81 -5.81
CA ILE A 267 -0.98 -20.10 -6.81
C ILE A 267 0.26 -20.93 -7.12
N ILE A 268 0.62 -21.01 -8.39
CA ILE A 268 1.83 -21.68 -8.86
C ILE A 268 2.59 -20.70 -9.75
N ASP A 269 3.88 -20.53 -9.49
CA ASP A 269 4.80 -19.87 -10.42
C ASP A 269 5.03 -20.80 -11.62
N LEU A 270 4.67 -20.31 -12.80
CA LEU A 270 4.74 -21.07 -14.05
C LEU A 270 6.13 -21.07 -14.67
N GLN A 271 7.06 -20.24 -14.18
CA GLN A 271 8.38 -20.05 -14.77
C GLN A 271 8.29 -19.78 -16.28
N THR A 272 7.36 -18.90 -16.65
CA THR A 272 7.01 -18.60 -18.06
C THR A 272 8.22 -18.14 -18.86
N ASN A 273 8.19 -18.40 -20.17
CA ASN A 273 9.21 -17.95 -21.12
C ASN A 273 10.63 -18.41 -20.73
N ASP A 274 10.79 -19.68 -20.39
CA ASP A 274 12.06 -20.26 -19.91
C ASP A 274 12.57 -19.56 -18.63
N ASN A 275 11.67 -19.30 -17.67
CA ASN A 275 11.92 -18.57 -16.43
C ASN A 275 12.53 -17.17 -16.68
N ASN A 276 12.00 -16.44 -17.66
CA ASN A 276 12.49 -15.10 -17.98
C ASN A 276 12.20 -14.13 -16.82
N ILE A 277 13.25 -13.51 -16.31
CA ILE A 277 13.18 -12.63 -15.14
C ILE A 277 12.33 -11.37 -15.38
N PHE A 278 12.08 -10.97 -16.62
CA PHE A 278 11.30 -9.77 -16.95
C PHE A 278 9.83 -10.07 -17.27
N THR A 279 9.48 -11.33 -17.50
CA THR A 279 8.12 -11.74 -17.88
C THR A 279 7.63 -12.96 -17.10
N PRO A 280 7.60 -12.89 -15.74
CA PRO A 280 7.06 -13.97 -14.95
C PRO A 280 5.55 -14.13 -15.14
N GLY A 281 5.06 -15.30 -14.76
CA GLY A 281 3.67 -15.68 -14.91
C GLY A 281 3.26 -16.69 -13.86
N TYR A 282 2.02 -16.58 -13.41
CA TYR A 282 1.45 -17.46 -12.39
C TYR A 282 0.12 -18.04 -12.85
N ALA A 283 -0.13 -19.28 -12.47
CA ALA A 283 -1.45 -19.90 -12.57
C ALA A 283 -2.15 -19.84 -11.21
N ILE A 284 -3.42 -19.45 -11.22
CA ILE A 284 -4.25 -19.36 -10.04
C ILE A 284 -5.40 -20.35 -10.18
N TYR A 285 -5.40 -21.33 -9.30
CA TYR A 285 -6.47 -22.29 -9.14
C TYR A 285 -7.40 -21.82 -8.03
N ASP A 286 -8.70 -21.81 -8.29
CA ASP A 286 -9.71 -21.54 -7.28
C ASP A 286 -10.46 -22.86 -6.98
N ALA A 287 -10.36 -23.34 -5.74
CA ALA A 287 -10.93 -24.63 -5.34
C ALA A 287 -10.56 -25.80 -6.27
N GLY A 288 -9.33 -25.80 -6.79
CA GLY A 288 -8.79 -26.82 -7.71
C GLY A 288 -9.12 -26.61 -9.19
N VAL A 289 -9.87 -25.57 -9.56
CA VAL A 289 -10.15 -25.21 -10.96
C VAL A 289 -9.19 -24.12 -11.40
N LEU A 290 -8.51 -24.27 -12.55
CA LEU A 290 -7.68 -23.19 -13.09
C LEU A 290 -8.56 -22.00 -13.48
N SER A 291 -8.53 -20.94 -12.69
CA SER A 291 -9.46 -19.82 -12.84
C SER A 291 -8.81 -18.59 -13.47
N ARG A 292 -7.52 -18.35 -13.23
CA ARG A 292 -6.84 -17.14 -13.71
C ARG A 292 -5.37 -17.38 -14.08
N LEU A 293 -4.85 -16.54 -14.96
CA LEU A 293 -3.41 -16.37 -15.19
C LEU A 293 -3.01 -14.93 -14.86
N ALA A 294 -1.91 -14.78 -14.14
CA ALA A 294 -1.30 -13.51 -13.79
C ALA A 294 0.00 -13.37 -14.59
N LEU A 295 0.09 -12.40 -15.49
CA LEU A 295 1.20 -12.28 -16.44
C LEU A 295 1.84 -10.90 -16.32
N PHE A 296 3.17 -10.84 -16.27
CA PHE A 296 3.92 -9.61 -16.00
C PHE A 296 4.80 -9.21 -17.17
N ASN A 297 5.12 -7.92 -17.23
CA ASN A 297 6.16 -7.35 -18.06
C ASN A 297 6.86 -6.20 -17.31
N TYR A 298 8.10 -6.43 -16.88
CA TYR A 298 8.91 -5.45 -16.16
C TYR A 298 9.59 -4.41 -17.07
N VAL A 299 9.55 -4.60 -18.38
CA VAL A 299 10.28 -3.75 -19.33
C VAL A 299 9.50 -2.45 -19.56
N THR A 300 10.18 -1.31 -19.47
CA THR A 300 9.64 -0.06 -20.00
C THR A 300 10.05 0.11 -21.45
N ASP A 301 9.07 0.14 -22.35
CA ASP A 301 9.32 0.42 -23.75
C ASP A 301 8.13 1.16 -24.39
N PRO A 302 8.21 2.49 -24.55
CA PRO A 302 7.11 3.27 -25.13
C PRO A 302 6.88 2.98 -26.63
N SER A 303 7.77 2.23 -27.31
CA SER A 303 7.57 1.83 -28.70
C SER A 303 6.61 0.65 -28.86
N GLY A 304 6.34 -0.10 -27.77
CA GLY A 304 5.54 -1.32 -27.78
C GLY A 304 6.25 -2.53 -28.40
N LEU A 305 7.54 -2.45 -28.72
CA LEU A 305 8.31 -3.55 -29.30
C LEU A 305 8.61 -4.65 -28.27
N ASN A 306 8.63 -4.31 -26.99
CA ASN A 306 8.76 -5.27 -25.88
C ASN A 306 7.41 -5.69 -25.29
N ASP A 307 6.28 -5.31 -25.91
CA ASP A 307 5.02 -5.99 -25.65
C ASP A 307 5.17 -7.45 -26.11
N TYR A 308 4.78 -8.41 -25.28
CA TYR A 308 4.76 -9.82 -25.70
C TYR A 308 3.33 -10.35 -25.77
N THR A 309 3.18 -11.47 -26.48
CA THR A 309 1.91 -12.23 -26.52
C THR A 309 2.15 -13.56 -25.82
N MET A 310 1.41 -13.79 -24.73
CA MET A 310 1.37 -15.07 -24.06
C MET A 310 0.41 -15.99 -24.81
N SER A 311 0.96 -16.97 -25.52
CA SER A 311 0.19 -18.05 -26.13
C SER A 311 0.13 -19.23 -25.16
N PHE A 312 -1.07 -19.61 -24.75
CA PHE A 312 -1.28 -20.74 -23.83
C PHE A 312 -2.39 -21.68 -24.29
N ALA A 313 -2.37 -22.92 -23.79
CA ALA A 313 -3.43 -23.89 -23.96
C ALA A 313 -3.68 -24.61 -22.63
N ILE A 314 -4.93 -24.94 -22.33
CA ILE A 314 -5.33 -25.69 -21.15
C ILE A 314 -5.68 -27.11 -21.61
N GLY A 315 -4.85 -28.08 -21.23
CA GLY A 315 -4.94 -29.45 -21.71
C GLY A 315 -4.77 -29.55 -23.24
N GLY A 316 -5.10 -30.72 -23.80
CA GLY A 316 -4.88 -31.01 -25.21
C GLY A 316 -3.40 -31.06 -25.62
N GLY A 317 -3.14 -30.97 -26.93
CA GLY A 317 -1.78 -30.97 -27.48
C GLY A 317 -0.95 -32.17 -27.05
N THR A 318 0.25 -31.91 -26.53
CA THR A 318 1.20 -32.94 -26.06
C THR A 318 0.92 -33.44 -24.64
N THR A 319 -0.01 -32.80 -23.91
CA THR A 319 -0.31 -33.16 -22.50
C THR A 319 -1.16 -34.43 -22.38
N GLY A 320 -1.86 -34.83 -23.45
CA GLY A 320 -2.80 -35.95 -23.44
C GLY A 320 -4.08 -35.72 -22.61
N GLN A 321 -4.25 -34.54 -22.02
CA GLN A 321 -5.47 -34.16 -21.30
C GLN A 321 -6.56 -33.70 -22.28
N ALA A 322 -7.82 -33.70 -21.83
CA ALA A 322 -8.91 -33.11 -22.59
C ALA A 322 -8.66 -31.62 -22.86
N ASN A 323 -9.14 -31.11 -23.99
CA ASN A 323 -9.15 -29.68 -24.26
C ASN A 323 -10.00 -28.97 -23.19
N GLY A 324 -9.38 -28.02 -22.48
CA GLY A 324 -10.04 -27.12 -21.54
C GLY A 324 -9.80 -25.64 -21.83
N THR A 325 -9.22 -25.25 -22.98
CA THR A 325 -9.08 -23.82 -23.31
C THR A 325 -10.46 -23.23 -23.61
N PRO A 326 -10.90 -22.16 -22.92
CA PRO A 326 -12.19 -21.55 -23.19
C PRO A 326 -12.23 -20.91 -24.58
N ALA A 327 -13.43 -20.70 -25.13
CA ALA A 327 -13.58 -20.05 -26.45
C ALA A 327 -13.17 -18.56 -26.43
N GLN A 328 -13.28 -17.93 -25.27
CA GLN A 328 -12.84 -16.56 -25.02
C GLN A 328 -12.41 -16.40 -23.57
N VAL A 329 -11.56 -15.42 -23.31
CA VAL A 329 -11.12 -15.02 -21.97
C VAL A 329 -11.36 -13.53 -21.76
N LYS A 330 -11.47 -13.12 -20.49
CA LYS A 330 -11.51 -11.71 -20.10
C LYS A 330 -10.15 -11.29 -19.54
N VAL A 331 -9.74 -10.05 -19.77
CA VAL A 331 -8.45 -9.54 -19.29
C VAL A 331 -8.61 -8.15 -18.68
N LYS A 332 -8.06 -7.98 -17.47
CA LYS A 332 -7.83 -6.67 -16.86
C LYS A 332 -6.35 -6.37 -16.83
N TYR A 333 -5.99 -5.10 -17.01
CA TYR A 333 -4.60 -4.68 -17.01
C TYR A 333 -4.29 -3.69 -15.89
N LEU A 334 -3.14 -3.88 -15.26
CA LEU A 334 -2.46 -2.88 -14.46
C LEU A 334 -1.38 -2.24 -15.34
N LEU A 335 -1.55 -0.97 -15.68
CA LEU A 335 -0.72 -0.26 -16.67
C LEU A 335 -0.19 1.06 -16.14
N ALA A 336 0.98 1.45 -16.65
CA ALA A 336 1.53 2.80 -16.53
C ALA A 336 2.49 3.09 -17.72
N PRO A 337 2.77 4.36 -18.06
CA PRO A 337 3.66 4.69 -19.18
C PRO A 337 5.12 4.22 -19.02
N SER A 338 5.58 3.99 -17.80
CA SER A 338 6.94 3.52 -17.47
C SER A 338 6.96 2.99 -16.04
N VAL A 339 7.90 2.10 -15.71
CA VAL A 339 8.11 1.62 -14.33
C VAL A 339 8.50 2.75 -13.38
N SER A 340 9.09 3.84 -13.86
CA SER A 340 9.54 4.95 -13.00
C SER A 340 8.46 5.96 -12.60
N VAL A 341 7.26 5.90 -13.21
CA VAL A 341 6.21 6.90 -12.93
C VAL A 341 5.55 6.66 -11.58
N LYS A 342 5.02 7.72 -10.99
CA LYS A 342 4.31 7.71 -9.69
C LYS A 342 2.81 7.96 -9.84
N ASP A 343 2.41 8.43 -11.01
CA ASP A 343 1.05 8.80 -11.40
C ASP A 343 0.69 8.05 -12.69
N ASN A 344 -0.53 8.26 -13.19
CA ASN A 344 -1.04 7.62 -14.40
C ASN A 344 -0.98 6.08 -14.35
N ILE A 345 -1.02 5.53 -13.13
CA ILE A 345 -1.19 4.10 -12.89
C ILE A 345 -2.69 3.82 -12.98
N THR A 346 -3.05 2.78 -13.73
CA THR A 346 -4.44 2.37 -13.92
C THR A 346 -4.63 0.89 -13.66
N TRP A 347 -5.72 0.52 -12.99
CA TRP A 347 -6.24 -0.84 -12.92
C TRP A 347 -7.51 -0.90 -13.74
N ALA A 348 -7.55 -1.75 -14.77
CA ALA A 348 -8.67 -1.84 -15.72
C ALA A 348 -9.11 -0.46 -16.25
N GLY A 349 -8.16 0.42 -16.60
CA GLY A 349 -8.45 1.77 -17.11
C GLY A 349 -8.93 2.78 -16.07
N GLN A 350 -9.04 2.40 -14.79
CA GLN A 350 -9.41 3.29 -13.69
C GLN A 350 -8.20 3.73 -12.86
N THR A 351 -8.24 4.93 -12.31
CA THR A 351 -7.20 5.53 -11.46
C THR A 351 -7.79 6.16 -10.20
N PHE A 352 -6.97 6.50 -9.22
CA PHE A 352 -7.36 7.25 -8.03
C PHE A 352 -6.96 8.73 -8.08
N GLY A 353 -6.47 9.18 -9.23
CA GLY A 353 -5.97 10.54 -9.43
C GLY A 353 -4.52 10.70 -8.98
N THR A 354 -4.04 11.94 -8.99
CA THR A 354 -2.70 12.30 -8.55
C THR A 354 -2.69 12.66 -7.06
N ALA A 355 -1.56 13.19 -6.57
CA ALA A 355 -1.40 13.54 -5.17
C ALA A 355 -2.50 14.50 -4.68
N PHE A 356 -3.16 14.14 -3.58
CA PHE A 356 -4.23 14.88 -2.92
C PHE A 356 -5.54 15.03 -3.69
N GLU A 357 -5.78 14.21 -4.71
CA GLU A 357 -7.04 14.24 -5.48
C GLU A 357 -8.03 13.15 -5.05
N SER A 358 -7.55 12.04 -4.47
CA SER A 358 -8.35 10.84 -4.26
C SER A 358 -9.39 10.98 -3.14
N VAL A 359 -10.65 10.79 -3.51
CA VAL A 359 -11.78 10.65 -2.58
C VAL A 359 -12.01 9.19 -2.14
N GLY A 360 -11.05 8.30 -2.42
CA GLY A 360 -11.17 6.86 -2.11
C GLY A 360 -12.05 6.09 -3.09
N ARG A 361 -12.40 6.68 -4.25
CA ARG A 361 -13.12 6.00 -5.33
C ARG A 361 -12.30 6.02 -6.61
N PRO A 362 -12.27 4.92 -7.38
CA PRO A 362 -11.69 4.93 -8.70
C PRO A 362 -12.44 5.91 -9.61
N THR A 363 -11.71 6.55 -10.52
CA THR A 363 -12.21 7.42 -11.59
C THR A 363 -11.77 6.84 -12.93
N GLY A 364 -12.51 7.18 -13.99
CA GLY A 364 -12.35 6.56 -15.30
C GLY A 364 -13.42 5.50 -15.58
N THR A 365 -13.36 4.91 -16.77
CA THR A 365 -14.26 3.83 -17.19
C THR A 365 -13.55 2.50 -17.00
N GLU A 366 -14.19 1.54 -16.34
CA GLU A 366 -13.65 0.18 -16.23
C GLU A 366 -13.53 -0.45 -17.62
N GLN A 367 -12.34 -0.99 -17.92
CA GLN A 367 -11.99 -1.64 -19.17
C GLN A 367 -11.63 -3.10 -18.90
N ILE A 368 -12.52 -3.99 -19.35
CA ILE A 368 -12.30 -5.43 -19.36
C ILE A 368 -12.24 -5.85 -20.83
N GLN A 369 -11.06 -6.29 -21.29
CA GLN A 369 -10.88 -6.76 -22.66
C GLN A 369 -11.39 -8.19 -22.80
N THR A 370 -12.12 -8.49 -23.88
CA THR A 370 -12.42 -9.87 -24.28
C THR A 370 -11.45 -10.29 -25.37
N VAL A 371 -10.83 -11.46 -25.20
CA VAL A 371 -9.93 -12.07 -26.18
C VAL A 371 -10.57 -13.38 -26.63
N ASN A 372 -10.82 -13.51 -27.93
CA ASN A 372 -11.30 -14.76 -28.51
C ASN A 372 -10.11 -15.71 -28.66
N CYS A 373 -10.23 -16.92 -28.15
CA CYS A 373 -9.19 -17.94 -28.30
C CYS A 373 -9.28 -18.58 -29.69
N ASN A 374 -8.16 -19.15 -30.13
CA ASN A 374 -7.96 -19.66 -31.48
C ASN A 374 -8.65 -21.01 -31.68
N SER A 375 -8.95 -21.35 -32.94
CA SER A 375 -9.58 -22.63 -33.31
C SER A 375 -8.69 -23.85 -33.05
N ASP A 376 -7.39 -23.64 -32.81
CA ASP A 376 -6.37 -24.68 -32.61
C ASP A 376 -6.12 -25.00 -31.13
N ASN A 377 -7.04 -24.61 -30.23
CA ASN A 377 -6.95 -24.79 -28.78
C ASN A 377 -5.94 -23.88 -28.06
N THR A 378 -5.41 -22.86 -28.72
CA THR A 378 -4.55 -21.86 -28.08
C THR A 378 -5.31 -20.58 -27.78
N CYS A 379 -4.82 -19.77 -26.85
CA CYS A 379 -5.31 -18.44 -26.60
C CYS A 379 -4.14 -17.47 -26.47
N ASP A 380 -4.25 -16.33 -27.17
CA ASP A 380 -3.18 -15.35 -27.30
C ASP A 380 -3.53 -14.07 -26.54
N VAL A 381 -2.85 -13.82 -25.42
CA VAL A 381 -3.06 -12.62 -24.61
C VAL A 381 -1.85 -11.70 -24.69
N LYS A 382 -2.07 -10.47 -25.14
CA LYS A 382 -1.03 -9.43 -25.16
C LYS A 382 -0.73 -8.91 -23.75
N VAL A 383 0.54 -8.74 -23.41
CA VAL A 383 1.00 -8.15 -22.15
C VAL A 383 1.89 -6.92 -22.45
N PRO A 384 1.37 -5.70 -22.27
CA PRO A 384 2.09 -4.46 -22.58
C PRO A 384 3.36 -4.23 -21.74
N ALA A 385 4.31 -3.45 -22.28
CA ALA A 385 5.57 -3.08 -21.64
C ALA A 385 5.59 -1.60 -21.14
N PRO A 386 5.60 -1.33 -19.83
CA PRO A 386 5.47 -2.28 -18.72
C PRO A 386 3.99 -2.56 -18.43
N GLY A 387 3.71 -3.66 -17.74
CA GLY A 387 2.34 -3.98 -17.42
C GLY A 387 2.16 -5.30 -16.69
N PHE A 388 0.94 -5.49 -16.22
CA PHE A 388 0.46 -6.75 -15.71
C PHE A 388 -0.92 -7.04 -16.29
N ALA A 389 -1.14 -8.28 -16.72
CA ALA A 389 -2.40 -8.76 -17.26
C ALA A 389 -2.94 -9.87 -16.34
N LEU A 390 -4.16 -9.67 -15.84
CA LEU A 390 -4.92 -10.71 -15.15
C LEU A 390 -5.95 -11.28 -16.12
N VAL A 391 -5.73 -12.52 -16.53
CA VAL A 391 -6.57 -13.27 -17.46
C VAL A 391 -7.54 -14.12 -16.68
N PHE A 392 -8.83 -13.98 -16.94
CA PHE A 392 -9.90 -14.75 -16.32
C PHE A 392 -10.35 -15.86 -17.27
N LEU A 393 -10.16 -17.10 -16.81
CA LEU A 393 -10.40 -18.33 -17.58
C LEU A 393 -11.73 -18.99 -17.19
N ASP A 394 -12.15 -18.84 -15.94
CA ASP A 394 -13.35 -19.46 -15.40
C ASP A 394 -14.51 -18.47 -15.32
N GLU A 395 -15.60 -18.75 -16.04
CA GLU A 395 -16.80 -17.92 -16.08
C GLU A 395 -17.53 -17.85 -14.73
N ASN A 396 -17.33 -18.83 -13.85
CA ASN A 396 -17.89 -18.81 -12.49
C ASN A 396 -17.11 -17.88 -11.55
N ASN A 397 -15.93 -17.47 -11.97
CA ASN A 397 -15.01 -16.61 -11.24
C ASN A 397 -14.65 -15.37 -12.08
N PRO A 398 -15.66 -14.59 -12.51
CA PRO A 398 -15.45 -13.48 -13.43
C PRO A 398 -14.64 -12.35 -12.78
N PRO A 399 -14.14 -11.39 -13.59
CA PRO A 399 -13.62 -10.14 -13.06
C PRO A 399 -14.61 -9.50 -12.09
N PHE A 400 -14.10 -8.86 -11.04
CA PHE A 400 -14.94 -8.11 -10.13
C PHE A 400 -15.60 -6.98 -10.92
N SER A 401 -16.93 -6.97 -10.98
CA SER A 401 -17.70 -5.79 -11.39
C SER A 401 -18.15 -5.04 -10.15
N GLU A 402 -18.26 -3.72 -10.26
CA GLU A 402 -18.59 -2.80 -9.17
C GLU A 402 -19.96 -3.06 -8.51
N ASP A 403 -20.06 -4.09 -7.66
CA ASP A 403 -20.94 -4.05 -6.49
C ASP A 403 -20.15 -3.35 -5.36
N VAL A 404 -19.76 -2.09 -5.60
CA VAL A 404 -19.05 -1.31 -4.59
C VAL A 404 -20.02 -1.08 -3.43
N GLN A 405 -19.79 -1.76 -2.31
CA GLN A 405 -20.40 -1.36 -1.06
C GLN A 405 -19.92 0.05 -0.73
N VAL A 406 -20.79 1.02 -0.93
CA VAL A 406 -20.53 2.41 -0.60
C VAL A 406 -20.84 2.60 0.88
N PHE A 407 -19.79 2.74 1.68
CA PHE A 407 -19.95 3.20 3.05
C PHE A 407 -20.15 4.73 3.04
N THR A 408 -21.10 5.20 3.84
CA THR A 408 -21.26 6.63 4.13
C THR A 408 -20.03 7.12 4.88
N ALA A 409 -19.00 7.52 4.14
CA ALA A 409 -17.91 8.29 4.72
C ALA A 409 -18.50 9.66 5.11
N THR A 410 -18.51 9.98 6.40
CA THR A 410 -18.67 11.36 6.87
C THR A 410 -17.55 12.19 6.26
N SER A 411 -17.86 12.80 5.11
CA SER A 411 -17.08 13.78 4.37
C SER A 411 -15.57 13.51 4.33
N THR A 412 -15.09 13.08 3.17
CA THR A 412 -13.74 13.46 2.70
C THR A 412 -13.47 14.91 3.10
N ALA A 413 -12.30 15.13 3.68
CA ALA A 413 -11.95 16.31 4.44
C ALA A 413 -12.23 17.68 3.76
N GLY A 414 -12.48 17.72 2.44
CA GLY A 414 -12.94 18.91 1.71
C GLY A 414 -14.45 19.24 1.68
N GLN A 415 -15.36 18.39 2.20
CA GLN A 415 -16.81 18.64 2.12
C GLN A 415 -17.44 19.13 3.44
N ALA A 416 -17.00 18.65 4.61
CA ALA A 416 -17.56 19.11 5.89
C ALA A 416 -17.12 20.53 6.30
N ALA A 417 -16.02 21.03 5.74
CA ALA A 417 -15.57 22.41 6.00
C ALA A 417 -16.26 23.46 5.12
N LYS A 418 -17.09 23.05 4.15
CA LYS A 418 -17.81 23.98 3.26
C LYS A 418 -19.17 24.35 3.85
N THR A 419 -19.16 25.14 4.93
CA THR A 419 -20.31 26.00 5.26
C THR A 419 -20.46 27.17 4.28
N PHE A 420 -19.57 27.28 3.28
CA PHE A 420 -19.59 28.31 2.25
C PHE A 420 -19.30 27.69 0.86
N ASN A 421 -20.23 27.89 -0.08
CA ASN A 421 -20.08 27.46 -1.48
C ASN A 421 -18.85 28.14 -2.11
N THR A 422 -17.74 27.43 -2.19
CA THR A 422 -16.58 27.81 -3.01
C THR A 422 -16.65 27.00 -4.29
N LEU A 423 -17.04 27.68 -5.38
CA LEU A 423 -16.96 27.19 -6.74
C LEU A 423 -15.48 26.99 -7.07
N VAL A 424 -15.04 25.75 -7.27
CA VAL A 424 -13.70 25.44 -7.79
C VAL A 424 -13.84 25.41 -9.31
N ILE A 425 -13.24 26.40 -9.98
CA ILE A 425 -13.16 26.44 -11.45
C ILE A 425 -11.85 25.75 -11.85
N ASP A 426 -11.93 24.84 -12.81
CA ASP A 426 -10.76 24.19 -13.42
C ASP A 426 -9.75 25.26 -13.90
N PRO A 427 -8.47 25.19 -13.49
CA PRO A 427 -7.43 26.11 -13.95
C PRO A 427 -7.32 26.18 -15.49
N ALA A 428 -7.63 25.10 -16.21
CA ALA A 428 -7.65 25.08 -17.67
C ALA A 428 -8.78 25.94 -18.24
N VAL A 429 -9.95 25.97 -17.57
CA VAL A 429 -11.08 26.83 -17.92
C VAL A 429 -10.76 28.30 -17.65
N VAL A 430 -10.01 28.60 -16.59
CA VAL A 430 -9.50 29.95 -16.31
C VAL A 430 -8.44 30.37 -17.33
N ALA A 431 -7.58 29.46 -17.77
CA ALA A 431 -6.53 29.73 -18.75
C ALA A 431 -7.07 30.09 -20.15
N THR A 432 -8.27 29.60 -20.51
CA THR A 432 -8.94 29.93 -21.78
C THR A 432 -10.02 31.01 -21.64
N ALA A 433 -10.25 31.53 -20.44
CA ALA A 433 -11.28 32.53 -20.20
C ALA A 433 -10.84 33.91 -20.74
N ASN A 434 -11.32 34.26 -21.93
CA ASN A 434 -11.21 35.61 -22.47
C ASN A 434 -12.09 36.57 -21.66
N GLY A 435 -11.57 37.08 -20.55
CA GLY A 435 -12.28 37.97 -19.63
C GLY A 435 -12.90 39.17 -20.36
N GLN A 436 -14.22 39.34 -20.25
CA GLN A 436 -14.90 40.56 -20.69
C GLN A 436 -14.69 41.70 -19.67
N PRO A 437 -14.42 42.95 -20.10
CA PRO A 437 -14.35 44.09 -19.19
C PRO A 437 -15.78 44.56 -18.86
N GLY A 438 -16.37 43.98 -17.81
CA GLY A 438 -17.71 44.31 -17.32
C GLY A 438 -17.70 45.20 -16.06
N THR A 439 -18.42 46.30 -16.12
CA THR A 439 -18.44 47.50 -15.26
C THR A 439 -19.13 47.39 -13.89
N ASN A 440 -19.17 46.24 -13.21
CA ASN A 440 -19.91 46.09 -11.94
C ASN A 440 -19.09 45.52 -10.77
N TYR A 441 -18.06 46.24 -10.34
CA TYR A 441 -17.19 45.84 -9.21
C TYR A 441 -17.72 46.14 -7.79
N LEU A 442 -18.98 46.57 -7.62
CA LEU A 442 -19.49 47.04 -6.31
C LEU A 442 -20.50 46.13 -5.61
N GLN A 443 -20.71 44.87 -6.04
CA GLN A 443 -21.60 43.94 -5.33
C GLN A 443 -21.08 42.50 -5.17
N ALA A 444 -19.77 42.26 -5.24
CA ALA A 444 -19.19 40.93 -5.02
C ALA A 444 -18.38 40.88 -3.70
N GLY A 445 -19.08 40.72 -2.58
CA GLY A 445 -18.47 40.35 -1.31
C GLY A 445 -18.68 38.85 -1.07
N THR A 446 -17.65 38.02 -1.27
CA THR A 446 -17.72 36.56 -1.06
C THR A 446 -17.11 36.11 0.27
N SER A 447 -17.05 36.99 1.28
CA SER A 447 -16.56 36.61 2.61
C SER A 447 -17.42 37.23 3.73
N PRO A 448 -17.91 36.46 4.71
CA PRO A 448 -18.63 36.99 5.86
C PRO A 448 -17.71 37.90 6.70
N GLY A 449 -18.16 39.12 7.02
CA GLY A 449 -17.49 39.98 8.01
C GLY A 449 -17.08 41.39 7.57
N LYS A 450 -17.25 41.80 6.31
CA LYS A 450 -17.04 43.20 5.91
C LYS A 450 -18.34 44.01 6.00
N ARG A 451 -18.41 44.94 6.96
CA ARG A 451 -19.41 46.02 6.97
C ARG A 451 -19.07 47.01 5.84
N PRO A 452 -20.05 47.46 5.04
CA PRO A 452 -19.79 48.45 4.00
C PRO A 452 -19.63 49.83 4.65
N ASN A 453 -18.44 50.43 4.52
CA ASN A 453 -18.29 51.87 4.79
C ASN A 453 -19.06 52.64 3.72
N GLY A 454 -20.19 53.22 4.11
CA GLY A 454 -20.97 54.10 3.26
C GLY A 454 -20.16 55.32 2.84
N ALA A 455 -20.09 55.56 1.54
CA ALA A 455 -19.60 56.80 0.99
C ALA A 455 -20.49 57.96 1.48
N ARG A 456 -19.91 59.01 2.06
CA ARG A 456 -20.52 60.34 2.04
C ARG A 456 -20.12 61.02 0.74
N ALA A 457 -21.16 61.45 0.05
CA ALA A 457 -21.17 62.04 -1.26
C ALA A 457 -20.63 63.47 -1.30
N ALA A 458 -20.41 63.91 -2.55
CA ALA A 458 -20.48 65.27 -3.07
C ALA A 458 -19.28 66.19 -2.78
N GLN A 459 -18.50 66.50 -3.82
CA GLN A 459 -18.79 67.62 -4.71
C GLN A 459 -17.84 67.64 -5.91
N SER A 460 -18.34 68.19 -7.01
CA SER A 460 -17.80 68.16 -8.36
C SER A 460 -17.25 69.54 -8.78
N VAL A 461 -16.06 69.56 -9.42
CA VAL A 461 -15.64 70.43 -10.58
C VAL A 461 -15.21 71.90 -10.24
N PRO A 462 -14.30 72.61 -10.98
CA PRO A 462 -13.03 72.29 -11.69
C PRO A 462 -11.88 73.36 -11.54
N CYS A 463 -10.71 73.09 -12.18
CA CYS A 463 -9.69 74.00 -12.75
C CYS A 463 -8.94 75.08 -11.90
N ILE A 464 -7.62 75.19 -12.16
CA ILE A 464 -6.74 76.40 -12.26
C ILE A 464 -5.36 76.23 -11.58
N VAL A 465 -4.33 75.95 -12.40
CA VAL A 465 -3.11 76.75 -12.65
C VAL A 465 -2.52 77.60 -11.49
N VAL A 466 -1.29 77.21 -11.10
CA VAL A 466 -0.07 78.03 -10.85
C VAL A 466 -0.02 79.08 -9.71
N ALA A 467 1.04 78.91 -8.91
CA ALA A 467 1.86 79.88 -8.15
C ALA A 467 1.28 80.54 -6.88
N VAL A 468 2.10 80.59 -5.81
CA VAL A 468 2.89 81.78 -5.42
C VAL A 468 3.56 81.54 -4.05
N CYS A 469 4.89 81.66 -4.07
CA CYS A 469 5.81 82.29 -3.11
C CYS A 469 5.63 82.21 -1.58
N MET A 470 6.74 81.77 -0.98
CA MET A 470 7.55 82.48 0.04
C MET A 470 7.05 82.72 1.47
N ALA A 471 8.01 82.41 2.36
CA ALA A 471 8.30 83.03 3.66
C ALA A 471 7.44 82.50 4.82
N ILE A 472 7.96 82.11 6.00
CA ILE A 472 9.15 82.49 6.79
C ILE A 472 9.51 81.23 7.62
N GLY A 473 10.75 80.72 7.65
CA GLY A 473 11.81 81.03 8.64
C GLY A 473 11.49 80.49 10.05
N VAL A 474 12.40 79.93 10.88
CA VAL A 474 13.86 79.90 10.96
C VAL A 474 14.18 79.04 12.21
N VAL A 475 15.17 78.10 12.14
CA VAL A 475 16.18 77.79 13.22
C VAL A 475 15.64 77.09 14.50
N ARG A 476 16.24 76.07 15.16
CA ARG A 476 17.56 75.44 15.31
C ARG A 476 17.33 74.14 16.16
N VAL A 477 17.92 72.97 15.84
CA VAL A 477 19.22 72.42 16.32
C VAL A 477 19.18 71.64 17.65
N LEU A 478 19.51 70.34 17.50
CA LEU A 478 20.40 69.44 18.26
C LEU A 478 20.20 69.11 19.75
N GLY A 479 20.49 67.83 20.03
CA GLY A 479 20.99 67.28 21.30
C GLY A 479 19.99 66.28 21.91
N GLY A 480 20.23 64.98 22.08
CA GLY A 480 21.50 64.28 22.30
C GLY A 480 21.77 64.14 23.81
N VAL A 481 21.78 62.89 24.29
CA VAL A 481 22.25 62.37 25.59
C VAL A 481 21.26 62.47 26.77
N VAL A 482 20.73 61.32 27.20
CA VAL A 482 21.07 60.65 28.47
C VAL A 482 21.12 59.14 28.20
#